data_AF-A0A7V9CR46-F1
#
_entry.id   AF-A0A7V9CR46-F1
#
_cell.length_a   1.000
_cell.length_b   1.000
_cell.length_c   1.000
_cell.angle_alpha   90.00
_cell.angle_beta   90.00
_cell.angle_gamma   90.00
#
_symmetry.space_group_name_H-M   'P 1'
#
loop_
_entity.id
_entity.type
_entity.pdbx_description
1 polymer ?
#
loop_
_entity_poly.entity_id
_entity_poly.type
_entity_poly.pdbx_seq_one_letter_code
_entity_poly.pdbx_strand_id
1 'polypeptide(L)'
;MSGIGVVAPTFSGEFVQAARAEADSLRLDAERLREQATSYLALAERATAEAMALERRLRGLDELLGRAPQLRLDLEPLRGQRLREVAVEVLARRRRIGDPIHYRDWFDLLLAEGWAVEGKDPLATFLTQATRSPVVLRQPEQPGVYRIDPEAGGEQTLRRVDDTQRALVELRGRLAEARERGEADAIMDLTRQFATAERRAAAAARALSEVARTQATLRALAA
;
A
#
# COMPACT_ATOMS: atom_id res chain seq x y z
N MET A 1 -3.88 33.33 -45.99
CA MET A 1 -4.41 32.94 -44.66
C MET A 1 -5.62 32.06 -44.90
N SER A 2 -5.44 30.74 -44.86
CA SER A 2 -6.55 29.78 -45.02
C SER A 2 -6.65 28.97 -43.74
N GLY A 3 -7.75 29.16 -43.01
CA GLY A 3 -8.04 28.44 -41.77
C GLY A 3 -8.57 27.04 -42.09
N ILE A 4 -7.90 26.03 -41.55
CA ILE A 4 -8.37 24.65 -41.56
C ILE A 4 -9.44 24.54 -40.48
N GLY A 5 -10.70 24.48 -40.90
CA GLY A 5 -11.83 24.20 -40.02
C GLY A 5 -11.79 22.74 -39.58
N VAL A 6 -11.47 22.50 -38.31
CA VAL A 6 -11.59 21.18 -37.67
C VAL A 6 -13.07 20.87 -37.51
N VAL A 7 -13.61 20.04 -38.39
CA VAL A 7 -14.98 19.52 -38.28
C VAL A 7 -15.00 18.49 -37.16
N ALA A 8 -15.64 18.81 -36.05
CA ALA A 8 -15.86 17.85 -34.98
C ALA A 8 -16.73 16.69 -35.51
N PRO A 9 -16.39 15.42 -35.19
CA PRO A 9 -17.18 14.30 -35.66
C PRO A 9 -18.61 14.37 -35.11
N THR A 10 -19.59 14.46 -36.00
CA THR A 10 -21.01 14.34 -35.69
C THR A 10 -21.37 12.88 -35.50
N PHE A 11 -21.49 12.45 -34.25
CA PHE A 11 -21.99 11.11 -33.90
C PHE A 11 -23.51 11.03 -34.11
N SER A 12 -24.02 9.85 -34.48
CA SER A 12 -25.47 9.63 -34.57
C SER A 12 -26.13 9.73 -33.20
N GLY A 13 -27.39 10.18 -33.16
CA GLY A 13 -28.14 10.30 -31.90
C GLY A 13 -28.26 8.97 -31.13
N GLU A 14 -28.37 7.86 -31.85
CA GLU A 14 -28.41 6.51 -31.27
C GLU A 14 -27.09 6.11 -30.61
N PHE A 15 -25.95 6.43 -31.23
CA PHE A 15 -24.64 6.17 -30.64
C PHE A 15 -24.44 6.97 -29.34
N VAL A 16 -24.84 8.24 -29.33
CA VAL A 16 -24.76 9.09 -28.13
C VAL A 16 -25.65 8.54 -27.00
N GLN A 17 -26.83 8.03 -27.31
CA GLN A 17 -27.68 7.40 -26.30
C GLN A 17 -27.10 6.10 -25.76
N ALA A 18 -26.59 5.22 -26.63
CA ALA A 18 -25.95 3.97 -26.22
C ALA A 18 -24.71 4.22 -25.34
N ALA A 19 -23.88 5.19 -25.72
CA ALA A 19 -22.70 5.57 -24.95
C ALA A 19 -23.05 6.13 -23.55
N ARG A 20 -24.16 6.88 -23.44
CA ARG A 20 -24.66 7.37 -22.14
C ARG A 20 -25.16 6.23 -21.26
N ALA A 21 -25.95 5.32 -21.82
CA ALA A 21 -26.45 4.16 -21.09
C ALA A 21 -25.30 3.27 -20.58
N GLU A 22 -24.29 3.05 -21.42
CA GLU A 22 -23.07 2.31 -21.02
C GLU A 22 -22.30 3.05 -19.92
N ALA A 23 -22.10 4.37 -20.05
CA ALA A 23 -21.42 5.17 -19.04
C ALA A 23 -22.16 5.17 -17.69
N ASP A 24 -23.49 5.19 -17.70
CA ASP A 24 -24.31 5.12 -16.50
C ASP A 24 -24.25 3.73 -15.85
N SER A 25 -24.26 2.66 -16.64
CA SER A 25 -24.08 1.29 -16.16
C SER A 25 -22.70 1.10 -15.51
N LEU A 26 -21.63 1.55 -16.16
CA LEU A 26 -20.27 1.49 -15.61
C LEU A 26 -20.12 2.31 -14.33
N ARG A 27 -20.83 3.44 -14.19
CA ARG A 27 -20.82 4.26 -12.98
C ARG A 27 -21.45 3.52 -11.80
N LEU A 28 -22.61 2.89 -12.02
CA LEU A 28 -23.30 2.07 -11.01
C LEU A 28 -22.43 0.88 -10.58
N ASP A 29 -21.78 0.22 -11.53
CA ASP A 29 -20.85 -0.88 -11.22
C ASP A 29 -19.65 -0.43 -10.39
N ALA A 30 -19.07 0.73 -10.72
CA ALA A 30 -17.98 1.31 -9.96
C ALA A 30 -18.40 1.66 -8.52
N GLU A 31 -19.61 2.19 -8.32
CA GLU A 31 -20.16 2.47 -6.99
C GLU A 31 -20.34 1.19 -6.18
N ARG A 32 -20.97 0.16 -6.74
CA ARG A 32 -21.14 -1.15 -6.10
C ARG A 32 -19.80 -1.76 -5.70
N LEU A 33 -18.79 -1.71 -6.56
CA LEU A 33 -17.44 -2.22 -6.25
C LEU A 33 -16.78 -1.44 -5.10
N ARG A 34 -16.97 -0.11 -5.02
CA ARG A 34 -16.45 0.70 -3.89
C ARG A 34 -17.12 0.36 -2.56
N GLU A 35 -18.43 0.11 -2.56
CA GLU A 35 -19.17 -0.32 -1.38
C GLU A 35 -18.71 -1.71 -0.90
N GLN A 36 -18.50 -2.64 -1.85
CA GLN A 36 -17.95 -3.97 -1.55
C GLN A 36 -16.53 -3.85 -0.97
N ALA A 37 -15.67 -3.03 -1.56
CA ALA A 37 -14.32 -2.79 -1.06
C ALA A 37 -14.33 -2.23 0.38
N THR A 38 -15.20 -1.26 0.65
CA THR A 38 -15.41 -0.70 2.00
C THR A 38 -15.84 -1.79 2.99
N SER A 39 -16.77 -2.65 2.58
CA SER A 39 -17.24 -3.76 3.42
C SER A 39 -16.15 -4.79 3.72
N TYR A 40 -15.31 -5.13 2.73
CA TYR A 40 -14.17 -6.03 2.93
C TYR A 40 -13.10 -5.43 3.82
N LEU A 41 -12.82 -4.12 3.70
CA LEU A 41 -11.91 -3.43 4.61
C LEU A 41 -12.42 -3.48 6.05
N ALA A 42 -13.70 -3.19 6.28
CA ALA A 42 -14.30 -3.28 7.62
C ALA A 42 -14.32 -4.72 8.17
N LEU A 43 -14.44 -5.74 7.32
CA LEU A 43 -14.31 -7.13 7.73
C LEU A 43 -12.86 -7.47 8.13
N ALA A 44 -11.89 -7.03 7.33
CA ALA A 44 -10.47 -7.24 7.61
C ALA A 44 -10.03 -6.53 8.89
N GLU A 45 -10.51 -5.30 9.14
CA GLU A 45 -10.28 -4.57 10.37
C GLU A 45 -10.81 -5.33 11.59
N ARG A 46 -12.05 -5.84 11.52
CA ARG A 46 -12.64 -6.66 12.60
C ARG A 46 -11.86 -7.94 12.88
N ALA A 47 -11.52 -8.69 11.83
CA ALA A 47 -10.74 -9.92 11.97
C ALA A 47 -9.34 -9.65 12.57
N THR A 48 -8.70 -8.54 12.18
CA THR A 48 -7.41 -8.13 12.73
C THR A 48 -7.53 -7.76 14.21
N ALA A 49 -8.55 -7.00 14.59
CA ALA A 49 -8.79 -6.62 15.98
C ALA A 49 -9.07 -7.85 16.87
N GLU A 50 -9.83 -8.83 16.36
CA GLU A 50 -10.11 -10.08 17.06
C GLU A 50 -8.84 -10.92 17.25
N ALA A 51 -8.03 -11.08 16.20
CA ALA A 51 -6.74 -11.76 16.29
C ALA A 51 -5.82 -11.11 17.35
N MET A 52 -5.71 -9.78 17.35
CA MET A 52 -4.93 -9.06 18.35
C MET A 52 -5.47 -9.23 19.78
N ALA A 53 -6.80 -9.31 19.95
CA ALA A 53 -7.40 -9.58 21.25
C ALA A 53 -7.07 -10.99 21.76
N LEU A 54 -7.12 -11.99 20.86
CA LEU A 54 -6.74 -13.37 21.16
C LEU A 54 -5.26 -13.49 21.52
N GLU A 55 -4.37 -12.84 20.76
CA GLU A 55 -2.93 -12.80 21.05
C GLU A 55 -2.61 -12.16 22.40
N ARG A 56 -3.32 -11.08 22.78
CA ARG A 56 -3.17 -10.47 24.11
C ARG A 56 -3.62 -11.42 25.22
N ARG A 57 -4.72 -12.14 25.00
CA ARG A 57 -5.25 -13.12 25.96
C ARG A 57 -4.29 -14.30 26.12
N LEU A 58 -3.73 -14.82 25.03
CA LEU A 58 -2.72 -15.87 25.06
C LEU A 58 -1.49 -15.44 25.86
N ARG A 59 -0.98 -14.22 25.63
CA ARG A 59 0.12 -13.66 26.43
C ARG A 59 -0.17 -13.63 27.93
N GLY A 60 -1.36 -13.18 28.33
CA GLY A 60 -1.76 -13.19 29.74
C GLY A 60 -1.83 -14.59 30.34
N LEU A 61 -2.25 -15.59 29.55
CA LEU A 61 -2.23 -17.00 29.99
C LEU A 61 -0.80 -17.54 30.12
N ASP A 62 0.09 -17.22 29.18
CA ASP A 62 1.50 -17.65 29.25
C ASP A 62 2.25 -17.03 30.44
N GLU A 63 1.92 -15.78 30.80
CA GLU A 63 2.41 -15.14 32.02
C GLU A 63 1.92 -15.84 33.28
N LEU A 64 0.62 -16.14 33.38
CA LEU A 64 0.04 -16.89 34.51
C LEU A 64 0.64 -18.30 34.65
N LEU A 65 1.00 -18.93 33.53
CA LEU A 65 1.61 -20.26 33.52
C LEU A 65 3.13 -20.23 33.73
N GLY A 66 3.74 -19.05 33.93
CA GLY A 66 5.18 -18.92 34.11
C GLY A 66 6.00 -19.26 32.85
N ARG A 67 5.35 -19.32 31.68
CA ARG A 67 5.97 -19.63 30.37
C ARG A 67 6.54 -18.39 29.66
N ALA A 68 6.38 -17.21 30.27
CA ALA A 68 6.76 -15.90 29.75
C ALA A 68 8.26 -15.70 29.34
N PRO A 69 9.23 -16.54 29.75
CA PRO A 69 10.58 -16.48 29.17
C PRO A 69 10.87 -17.52 28.07
N GLN A 70 10.19 -18.68 28.03
CA GLN A 70 10.56 -19.76 27.10
C GLN A 70 9.96 -19.62 25.69
N LEU A 71 8.85 -18.90 25.52
CA LEU A 71 8.31 -18.60 24.18
C LEU A 71 9.13 -17.58 23.38
N ARG A 72 10.09 -16.88 24.01
CA ARG A 72 10.93 -15.87 23.35
C ARG A 72 12.00 -16.48 22.44
N LEU A 73 12.31 -17.77 22.61
CA LEU A 73 13.31 -18.50 21.80
C LEU A 73 12.71 -19.18 20.55
N ASP A 74 11.38 -19.24 20.43
CA ASP A 74 10.67 -19.88 19.32
C ASP A 74 10.00 -18.88 18.37
N LEU A 75 10.24 -17.58 18.52
CA LEU A 75 9.77 -16.60 17.55
C LEU A 75 10.58 -16.75 16.27
N GLU A 76 9.90 -17.17 15.19
CA GLU A 76 10.51 -17.21 13.87
C GLU A 76 11.15 -15.85 13.53
N PRO A 77 12.39 -15.81 13.01
CA PRO A 77 13.03 -14.58 12.60
C PRO A 77 12.15 -13.75 11.67
N LEU A 78 12.04 -12.45 11.96
CA LEU A 78 11.22 -11.53 11.20
C LEU A 78 11.78 -11.35 9.79
N ARG A 79 10.87 -11.38 8.80
CA ARG A 79 11.17 -11.18 7.38
C ARG A 79 10.06 -10.45 6.64
N GLY A 80 10.42 -9.88 5.50
CA GLY A 80 9.48 -9.30 4.53
C GLY A 80 8.48 -8.32 5.14
N GLN A 81 7.19 -8.52 4.87
CA GLN A 81 6.12 -7.65 5.36
C GLN A 81 5.96 -7.69 6.88
N ARG A 82 6.11 -8.87 7.50
CA ARG A 82 5.96 -9.00 8.95
C ARG A 82 6.99 -8.18 9.70
N LEU A 83 8.23 -8.15 9.21
CA LEU A 83 9.28 -7.26 9.73
C LEU A 83 8.89 -5.79 9.66
N ARG A 84 8.28 -5.33 8.56
CA ARG A 84 7.85 -3.93 8.43
C ARG A 84 6.78 -3.56 9.43
N GLU A 85 5.76 -4.40 9.55
CA GLU A 85 4.63 -4.17 10.45
C GLU A 85 5.11 -4.13 11.91
N VAL A 86 5.92 -5.12 12.33
CA VAL A 86 6.48 -5.16 13.69
C VAL A 86 7.42 -3.99 13.94
N ALA A 87 8.28 -3.61 12.98
CA ALA A 87 9.17 -2.46 13.14
C ALA A 87 8.40 -1.16 13.42
N VAL A 88 7.31 -0.93 12.69
CA VAL A 88 6.44 0.23 12.89
C VAL A 88 5.71 0.17 14.24
N GLU A 89 5.17 -1.01 14.59
CA GLU A 89 4.48 -1.25 15.85
C GLU A 89 5.37 -0.99 17.08
N VAL A 90 6.59 -1.54 17.08
CA VAL A 90 7.58 -1.35 18.16
C VAL A 90 7.91 0.12 18.34
N LEU A 91 8.17 0.84 17.24
CA LEU A 91 8.50 2.26 17.34
C LEU A 91 7.32 3.08 17.85
N ALA A 92 6.09 2.80 17.39
CA ALA A 92 4.90 3.50 17.84
C ALA A 92 4.56 3.24 19.32
N ARG A 93 4.94 2.09 19.89
CA ARG A 93 4.82 1.84 21.34
C ARG A 93 5.83 2.62 22.16
N ARG A 94 7.02 2.87 21.61
CA ARG A 94 8.17 3.43 22.33
C ARG A 94 8.33 4.93 22.15
N ARG A 95 7.76 5.50 21.08
CA ARG A 95 7.89 6.90 20.66
C ARG A 95 6.54 7.42 20.18
N ARG A 96 6.37 8.74 20.16
CA ARG A 96 5.16 9.35 19.58
C ARG A 96 5.22 9.22 18.06
N ILE A 97 4.06 9.06 17.44
CA ILE A 97 3.95 9.13 15.97
C ILE A 97 4.50 10.49 15.51
N GLY A 98 5.31 10.46 14.46
CA GLY A 98 6.01 11.65 13.94
C GLY A 98 7.40 11.90 14.52
N ASP A 99 7.74 11.32 15.68
CA ASP A 99 9.05 11.52 16.30
C ASP A 99 10.18 10.97 15.39
N PRO A 100 11.25 11.75 15.13
CA PRO A 100 12.39 11.28 14.37
C PRO A 100 13.21 10.27 15.17
N ILE A 101 13.72 9.24 14.50
CA ILE A 101 14.60 8.22 15.08
C ILE A 101 15.70 7.81 14.09
N HIS A 102 16.92 7.65 14.58
CA HIS A 102 18.00 7.10 13.77
C HIS A 102 17.83 5.57 13.60
N TYR A 103 18.16 5.04 12.43
CA TYR A 103 17.86 3.65 12.10
C TYR A 103 18.51 2.61 13.05
N ARG A 104 19.68 2.93 13.62
CA ARG A 104 20.35 2.06 14.60
C ARG A 104 19.55 1.98 15.88
N ASP A 105 19.16 3.11 16.43
CA ASP A 105 18.35 3.18 17.65
C ASP A 105 17.01 2.49 17.45
N TRP A 106 16.41 2.64 16.26
CA TRP A 106 15.18 1.94 15.91
C TRP A 106 15.38 0.42 15.86
N PHE A 107 16.49 -0.06 15.28
CA PHE A 107 16.82 -1.47 15.30
C PHE A 107 17.06 -1.99 16.71
N ASP A 108 17.73 -1.22 17.57
CA ASP A 108 17.97 -1.59 18.96
C ASP A 108 16.66 -1.71 19.77
N LEU A 109 15.64 -0.90 19.47
CA LEU A 109 14.30 -1.07 20.05
C LEU A 109 13.68 -2.41 19.66
N LEU A 110 13.85 -2.85 18.41
CA LEU A 110 13.35 -4.13 17.93
C LEU A 110 14.01 -5.29 18.69
N LEU A 111 15.34 -5.25 18.83
CA LEU A 111 16.10 -6.25 19.58
C LEU A 111 15.74 -6.25 21.08
N ALA A 112 15.54 -5.07 21.68
CA ALA A 112 15.15 -4.94 23.08
C ALA A 112 13.76 -5.54 23.37
N GLU A 113 12.90 -5.68 22.37
CA GLU A 113 11.62 -6.41 22.47
C GLU A 113 11.75 -7.92 22.20
N GLY A 114 12.97 -8.42 21.98
CA GLY A 114 13.26 -9.83 21.80
C GLY A 114 13.06 -10.34 20.38
N TRP A 115 12.86 -9.44 19.40
CA TRP A 115 12.72 -9.82 18.00
C TRP A 115 14.09 -10.06 17.35
N ALA A 116 14.16 -11.10 16.51
CA ALA A 116 15.29 -11.35 15.63
C ALA A 116 14.92 -11.02 14.17
N VAL A 117 15.89 -10.59 13.36
CA VAL A 117 15.72 -10.34 11.92
C VAL A 117 16.50 -11.36 11.12
N GLU A 118 15.86 -11.97 10.11
CA GLU A 118 16.49 -12.97 9.25
C GLU A 118 17.56 -12.35 8.33
N GLY A 119 18.70 -13.03 8.16
CA GLY A 119 19.68 -12.73 7.12
C GLY A 119 21.12 -12.60 7.61
N LYS A 120 22.06 -12.51 6.64
CA LYS A 120 23.51 -12.40 6.89
C LYS A 120 23.87 -11.08 7.59
N ASP A 121 23.14 -10.02 7.29
CA ASP A 121 23.27 -8.70 7.94
C ASP A 121 21.86 -8.25 8.41
N PRO A 122 21.48 -8.56 9.65
CA PRO A 122 20.17 -8.24 10.20
C PRO A 122 19.83 -6.75 10.18
N LEU A 123 20.81 -5.87 10.43
CA LEU A 123 20.61 -4.43 10.45
C LEU A 123 20.34 -3.89 9.04
N ALA A 124 21.10 -4.33 8.04
CA ALA A 124 20.87 -3.95 6.65
C ALA A 124 19.52 -4.50 6.13
N THR A 125 19.16 -5.74 6.49
CA THR A 125 17.85 -6.31 6.18
C THR A 125 16.73 -5.51 6.81
N PHE A 126 16.85 -5.19 8.10
CA PHE A 126 15.90 -4.35 8.83
C PHE A 126 15.69 -3.02 8.12
N LEU A 127 16.76 -2.28 7.86
CA LEU A 127 16.68 -0.97 7.22
C LEU A 127 16.03 -1.07 5.83
N THR A 128 16.43 -2.06 5.04
CA THR A 128 15.87 -2.29 3.70
C THR A 128 14.38 -2.60 3.74
N GLN A 129 13.91 -3.36 4.73
CA GLN A 129 12.49 -3.68 4.85
C GLN A 129 11.72 -2.53 5.47
N ALA A 130 12.14 -2.00 6.61
CA ALA A 130 11.47 -0.91 7.32
C ALA A 130 11.21 0.30 6.41
N THR A 131 12.20 0.68 5.59
CA THR A 131 12.08 1.81 4.66
C THR A 131 11.20 1.55 3.44
N ARG A 132 10.81 0.30 3.18
CA ARG A 132 9.80 -0.04 2.15
C ARG A 132 8.38 0.13 2.66
N SER A 133 8.19 0.33 3.97
CA SER A 133 6.86 0.59 4.52
C SER A 133 6.36 1.95 4.03
N PRO A 134 5.12 2.04 3.52
CA PRO A 134 4.57 3.29 2.99
C PRO A 134 4.33 4.36 4.07
N VAL A 135 4.31 3.98 5.36
CA VAL A 135 4.12 4.93 6.48
C VAL A 135 5.43 5.42 7.09
N VAL A 136 6.58 4.95 6.59
CA VAL A 136 7.90 5.31 7.10
C VAL A 136 8.51 6.34 6.18
N LEU A 137 8.75 7.53 6.73
CA LEU A 137 9.29 8.65 5.97
C LEU A 137 10.74 8.92 6.39
N ARG A 138 11.61 9.09 5.39
CA ARG A 138 12.99 9.53 5.61
C ARG A 138 13.01 11.04 5.87
N GLN A 139 13.80 11.47 6.84
CA GLN A 139 14.09 12.89 7.06
C GLN A 139 15.15 13.37 6.06
N PRO A 140 14.84 14.35 5.17
CA PRO A 140 15.79 14.80 4.15
C PRO A 140 17.05 15.45 4.74
N GLU A 141 16.88 16.18 5.84
CA GLU A 141 17.95 16.96 6.47
C GLU A 141 18.88 16.11 7.35
N GLN A 142 18.47 14.89 7.69
CA GLN A 142 19.17 14.04 8.64
C GLN A 142 19.36 12.63 8.05
N PRO A 143 20.52 12.35 7.44
CA PRO A 143 20.82 11.02 6.92
C PRO A 143 20.65 9.93 7.98
N GLY A 144 20.00 8.82 7.61
CA GLY A 144 19.74 7.70 8.52
C GLY A 144 18.62 7.93 9.54
N VAL A 145 17.94 9.08 9.50
CA VAL A 145 16.81 9.39 10.39
C VAL A 145 15.48 9.22 9.66
N TYR A 146 14.53 8.59 10.37
CA TYR A 146 13.20 8.24 9.87
C TYR A 146 12.13 8.65 10.87
N ARG A 147 10.89 8.74 10.41
CA ARG A 147 9.71 8.87 11.27
C ARG A 147 8.56 8.00 10.75
N ILE A 148 7.63 7.66 11.64
CA ILE A 148 6.35 7.06 11.23
C ILE A 148 5.34 8.19 11.06
N ASP A 149 4.71 8.22 9.90
CA ASP A 149 3.68 9.20 9.54
C ASP A 149 2.62 8.51 8.65
N PRO A 150 1.62 7.85 9.26
CA PRO A 150 0.63 7.07 8.53
C PRO A 150 -0.31 7.92 7.70
N GLU A 151 -0.48 9.19 8.06
CA GLU A 151 -1.32 10.13 7.33
C GLU A 151 -0.64 10.57 6.04
N ALA A 152 0.58 11.12 6.13
CA ALA A 152 1.32 11.53 4.94
C ALA A 152 1.67 10.34 4.04
N GLY A 153 2.01 9.18 4.62
CA GLY A 153 2.25 7.95 3.89
C GLY A 153 0.99 7.44 3.16
N GLY A 154 -0.18 7.55 3.80
CA GLY A 154 -1.47 7.22 3.20
C GLY A 154 -1.81 8.15 2.04
N GLU A 155 -1.65 9.46 2.22
CA GLU A 155 -1.90 10.46 1.18
C GLU A 155 -0.99 10.24 -0.04
N GLN A 156 0.31 10.01 0.17
CA GLN A 156 1.25 9.71 -0.92
C GLN A 156 0.87 8.42 -1.66
N THR A 157 0.40 7.41 -0.93
CA THR A 157 0.01 6.13 -1.51
C THR A 157 -1.27 6.25 -2.33
N LEU A 158 -2.26 7.01 -1.85
CA LEU A 158 -3.48 7.32 -2.60
C LEU A 158 -3.16 8.06 -3.90
N ARG A 159 -2.34 9.12 -3.85
CA ARG A 159 -1.89 9.84 -5.05
C ARG A 159 -1.23 8.90 -6.07
N ARG A 160 -0.37 7.98 -5.61
CA ARG A 160 0.25 6.97 -6.48
C ARG A 160 -0.77 6.03 -7.12
N VAL A 161 -1.80 5.61 -6.39
CA VAL A 161 -2.89 4.79 -6.97
C VAL A 161 -3.56 5.57 -8.09
N ASP A 162 -3.97 6.82 -7.82
CA ASP A 162 -4.64 7.66 -8.82
C ASP A 162 -3.76 7.91 -10.05
N ASP A 163 -2.46 8.19 -9.86
CA ASP A 163 -1.51 8.37 -10.95
C ASP A 163 -1.37 7.12 -11.83
N THR A 164 -1.26 5.95 -11.20
CA THR A 164 -1.13 4.69 -11.93
C THR A 164 -2.42 4.31 -12.67
N GLN A 165 -3.59 4.62 -12.11
CA GLN A 165 -4.88 4.42 -12.76
C GLN A 165 -5.03 5.34 -13.98
N ARG A 166 -4.68 6.63 -13.84
CA ARG A 166 -4.68 7.57 -14.97
C ARG A 166 -3.76 7.11 -16.10
N ALA A 167 -2.55 6.67 -15.76
CA ALA A 167 -1.61 6.14 -16.75
C ALA A 167 -2.14 4.90 -17.48
N LEU A 168 -2.86 4.00 -16.79
CA LEU A 168 -3.48 2.83 -17.41
C LEU A 168 -4.58 3.21 -18.40
N VAL A 169 -5.42 4.19 -18.05
CA VAL A 169 -6.47 4.71 -18.95
C VAL A 169 -5.85 5.32 -20.20
N GLU A 170 -4.81 6.15 -20.04
CA GLU A 170 -4.10 6.77 -21.17
C GLU A 170 -3.46 5.72 -22.09
N LEU A 171 -2.70 4.77 -21.52
CA LEU A 171 -2.05 3.72 -22.29
C LEU A 171 -3.05 2.82 -23.02
N ARG A 172 -4.21 2.56 -22.41
CA ARG A 172 -5.29 1.81 -23.06
C ARG A 172 -5.84 2.57 -24.28
N GLY A 173 -6.06 3.87 -24.17
CA GLY A 173 -6.49 4.71 -25.29
C GLY A 173 -5.49 4.70 -26.44
N ARG A 174 -4.21 4.97 -26.12
CA ARG A 174 -3.12 4.95 -27.11
C ARG A 174 -2.95 3.60 -27.78
N LEU A 175 -3.11 2.50 -27.03
CA LEU A 175 -3.05 1.15 -27.59
C LEU A 175 -4.22 0.86 -28.55
N ALA A 176 -5.42 1.36 -28.25
CA ALA A 176 -6.56 1.25 -29.15
C ALA A 176 -6.30 2.00 -30.46
N GLU A 177 -5.85 3.26 -30.39
CA GLU A 177 -5.51 4.06 -31.58
C GLU A 177 -4.41 3.41 -32.43
N ALA A 178 -3.35 2.90 -31.81
CA ALA A 178 -2.26 2.24 -32.55
C ALA A 178 -2.74 0.97 -33.26
N ARG A 179 -3.69 0.23 -32.67
CA ARG A 179 -4.33 -0.92 -33.30
C ARG A 179 -5.19 -0.52 -34.49
N GLU A 180 -5.96 0.56 -34.37
CA GLU A 180 -6.76 1.09 -35.48
C GLU A 180 -5.88 1.56 -36.65
N ARG A 181 -4.72 2.16 -36.36
CA ARG A 181 -3.75 2.60 -37.38
C ARG A 181 -2.84 1.49 -37.92
N GLY A 182 -2.90 0.28 -37.36
CA GLY A 182 -2.06 -0.86 -37.78
C GLY A 182 -0.56 -0.67 -37.49
N GLU A 183 -0.20 0.14 -36.48
CA GLU A 183 1.18 0.49 -36.14
C GLU A 183 1.84 -0.61 -35.27
N ALA A 184 2.29 -1.69 -35.91
CA ALA A 184 2.80 -2.89 -35.22
C ALA A 184 3.87 -2.62 -34.14
N ASP A 185 4.86 -1.77 -34.43
CA ASP A 185 5.92 -1.42 -33.48
C ASP A 185 5.37 -0.63 -32.27
N ALA A 186 4.46 0.31 -32.52
CA ALA A 186 3.82 1.09 -31.48
C ALA A 186 2.94 0.19 -30.57
N ILE A 187 2.22 -0.77 -31.16
CA ILE A 187 1.41 -1.74 -30.41
C ILE A 187 2.29 -2.57 -29.47
N MET A 188 3.44 -3.07 -29.95
CA MET A 188 4.37 -3.84 -29.14
C MET A 188 4.91 -3.02 -27.96
N ASP A 189 5.37 -1.80 -28.21
CA ASP A 189 5.93 -0.93 -27.18
C ASP A 189 4.87 -0.49 -26.16
N LEU A 190 3.67 -0.12 -26.62
CA LEU A 190 2.55 0.25 -25.74
C LEU A 190 2.09 -0.94 -24.88
N THR A 191 2.11 -2.16 -25.42
CA THR A 191 1.80 -3.38 -24.65
C THR A 191 2.80 -3.58 -23.52
N ARG A 192 4.10 -3.37 -23.77
CA ARG A 192 5.15 -3.47 -22.74
C ARG A 192 4.99 -2.40 -21.65
N GLN A 193 4.65 -1.17 -22.06
CA GLN A 193 4.38 -0.06 -21.15
C GLN A 193 3.14 -0.35 -20.29
N PHE A 194 2.06 -0.85 -20.90
CA PHE A 194 0.83 -1.22 -20.22
C PHE A 194 1.08 -2.28 -19.13
N ALA A 195 1.76 -3.38 -19.47
CA ALA A 195 2.11 -4.41 -18.49
C ALA A 195 2.98 -3.87 -17.34
N THR A 196 3.82 -2.88 -17.60
CA THR A 196 4.62 -2.21 -16.56
C THR A 196 3.76 -1.32 -15.68
N ALA A 197 2.82 -0.57 -16.26
CA ALA A 197 1.86 0.24 -15.52
C ALA A 197 0.94 -0.61 -14.64
N GLU A 198 0.48 -1.78 -15.12
CA GLU A 198 -0.32 -2.72 -14.33
C GLU A 198 0.43 -3.22 -13.10
N ARG A 199 1.71 -3.61 -13.27
CA ARG A 199 2.55 -4.02 -12.14
C ARG A 199 2.71 -2.90 -11.10
N ARG A 200 2.84 -1.65 -11.57
CA ARG A 200 2.92 -0.46 -10.69
C ARG A 200 1.61 -0.21 -9.96
N ALA A 201 0.47 -0.30 -10.65
CA ALA A 201 -0.86 -0.15 -10.04
C ALA A 201 -1.11 -1.23 -8.98
N ALA A 202 -0.78 -2.50 -9.29
CA ALA A 202 -0.87 -3.59 -8.31
C ALA A 202 0.05 -3.37 -7.10
N ALA A 203 1.25 -2.81 -7.29
CA ALA A 203 2.14 -2.47 -6.19
C ALA A 203 1.58 -1.31 -5.33
N ALA A 204 1.01 -0.28 -5.95
CA ALA A 204 0.37 0.84 -5.25
C ALA A 204 -0.84 0.38 -4.43
N ALA A 205 -1.68 -0.49 -4.98
CA ALA A 205 -2.81 -1.08 -4.27
C ALA A 205 -2.36 -1.89 -3.04
N ARG A 206 -1.32 -2.73 -3.18
CA ARG A 206 -0.73 -3.46 -2.04
C ARG A 206 -0.19 -2.53 -0.95
N ALA A 207 0.47 -1.44 -1.35
CA ALA A 207 0.95 -0.44 -0.40
C ALA A 207 -0.22 0.24 0.33
N LEU A 208 -1.33 0.54 -0.36
CA LEU A 208 -2.51 1.14 0.27
C LEU A 208 -3.11 0.20 1.32
N SER A 209 -3.21 -1.10 1.00
CA SER A 209 -3.65 -2.11 1.98
C SER A 209 -2.70 -2.21 3.18
N GLU A 210 -1.39 -2.07 2.97
CA GLU A 210 -0.41 -2.02 4.07
C GLU A 210 -0.62 -0.79 4.96
N VAL A 211 -0.80 0.40 4.39
CA VAL A 211 -1.14 1.61 5.15
C VAL A 211 -2.39 1.39 6.01
N ALA A 212 -3.46 0.85 5.43
CA ALA A 212 -4.71 0.62 6.14
C ALA A 212 -4.53 -0.33 7.34
N ARG A 213 -3.82 -1.46 7.16
CA ARG A 213 -3.49 -2.36 8.26
C ARG A 213 -2.69 -1.67 9.35
N THR A 214 -1.64 -0.94 8.96
CA THR A 214 -0.79 -0.23 9.92
C THR A 214 -1.56 0.83 10.68
N GLN A 215 -2.42 1.62 10.02
CA GLN A 215 -3.29 2.60 10.68
C GLN A 215 -4.24 1.92 11.68
N ALA A 216 -4.84 0.79 11.33
CA ALA A 216 -5.69 0.02 12.24
C ALA A 216 -4.90 -0.45 13.48
N THR A 217 -3.70 -1.00 13.30
CA THR A 217 -2.82 -1.40 14.41
C THR A 217 -2.46 -0.21 15.31
N LEU A 218 -2.10 0.93 14.73
CA LEU A 218 -1.73 2.14 15.47
C LEU A 218 -2.90 2.72 16.26
N ARG A 219 -4.12 2.71 15.69
CA ARG A 219 -5.33 3.10 16.41
C ARG A 219 -5.61 2.16 17.58
N ALA A 220 -5.41 0.85 17.40
CA ALA A 220 -5.60 -0.14 18.46
C ALA A 220 -4.57 -0.02 19.60
N LEU A 221 -3.38 0.54 19.33
CA LEU A 221 -2.38 0.83 20.37
C LEU A 221 -2.69 2.11 21.16
N ALA A 222 -3.45 3.04 20.58
CA ALA A 222 -3.83 4.30 21.20
C ALA A 222 -5.11 4.22 22.05
N ALA A 223 -5.84 3.10 21.97
CA ALA A 223 -7.08 2.82 22.69
C ALA A 223 -6.83 1.98 23.95
#